data_AF-A0A5B0SP28-F1
#
_entry.id   AF-A0A5B0SP28-F1
#
_cell.length_a   1.000
_cell.length_b   1.000
_cell.length_c   1.000
_cell.angle_alpha   90.00
_cell.angle_beta   90.00
_cell.angle_gamma   90.00
#
_symmetry.space_group_name_H-M   'P 1'
#
loop_
_entity.id
_entity.type
_entity.pdbx_description
1 polymer ?
#
loop_
_entity_poly.entity_id
_entity_poly.type
_entity_poly.pdbx_seq_one_letter_code
_entity_poly.pdbx_strand_id
1 'polypeptide(L)'
;PRVTLEIESRFIHIPDTSSVSIRPSGLLGEQSLALNVGFEDPELGSSILKDGGTIQDTKSAMVLEDMIGQFLYTSNSKGDDNKNSGDAPAATAGNT
;
A
#
# COMPACT_ATOMS: atom_id res chain seq x y z
N PRO A 1 1.28 0.37 -16.70
CA PRO A 1 2.06 1.42 -17.42
C PRO A 1 3.55 1.12 -17.23
N ARG A 2 4.38 1.33 -18.26
CA ARG A 2 5.84 1.18 -18.13
C ARG A 2 6.48 2.57 -18.18
N VAL A 3 7.31 2.87 -17.20
CA VAL A 3 8.08 4.11 -17.12
C VAL A 3 9.55 3.77 -17.34
N THR A 4 10.23 4.56 -18.15
CA THR A 4 11.68 4.47 -18.33
C THR A 4 12.29 5.68 -17.64
N LEU A 5 13.31 5.44 -16.82
CA LEU A 5 14.00 6.47 -16.04
C LEU A 5 15.40 6.66 -16.59
N GLU A 6 15.81 7.91 -16.69
CA GLU A 6 17.20 8.27 -16.92
C GLU A 6 17.79 8.69 -15.58
N ILE A 7 18.82 7.98 -15.15
CA ILE A 7 19.53 8.24 -13.89
C ILE A 7 20.90 8.77 -14.24
N GLU A 8 21.28 9.88 -13.62
CA GLU A 8 22.60 10.45 -13.86
C GLU A 8 23.72 9.48 -13.47
N SER A 9 24.77 9.42 -14.29
CA SER A 9 25.90 8.49 -14.16
C SER A 9 26.71 8.63 -12.87
N ARG A 10 26.55 9.74 -12.13
CA ARG A 10 27.14 9.89 -10.79
C ARG A 10 26.44 9.06 -9.71
N PHE A 11 25.21 8.60 -9.97
CA PHE A 11 24.38 7.79 -9.06
C PHE A 11 24.22 6.35 -9.58
N ILE A 12 25.33 5.70 -9.94
CA ILE A 12 25.34 4.33 -10.52
C ILE A 12 25.26 3.20 -9.49
N HIS A 13 25.37 3.50 -8.20
CA HIS A 13 25.41 2.49 -7.15
C HIS A 13 24.01 2.22 -6.58
N ILE A 14 23.14 1.64 -7.39
CA ILE A 14 21.76 1.31 -7.03
C ILE A 14 21.59 -0.21 -7.06
N PRO A 15 21.40 -0.88 -5.90
CA PRO A 15 21.09 -2.29 -5.85
C PRO A 15 19.74 -2.61 -6.52
N ASP A 16 19.62 -3.78 -7.13
CA ASP A 16 18.39 -4.30 -7.75
C ASP A 16 17.26 -4.60 -6.75
N THR A 17 17.60 -4.67 -5.47
CA THR A 17 16.69 -4.74 -4.33
C THR A 17 16.07 -3.39 -3.95
N SER A 18 16.45 -2.30 -4.63
CA SER A 18 15.87 -0.97 -4.43
C SER A 18 14.39 -0.94 -4.82
N SER A 19 13.65 0.01 -4.26
CA SER A 19 12.21 0.18 -4.55
C SER A 19 11.87 1.58 -5.03
N VAL A 20 10.86 1.69 -5.89
CA VAL A 20 10.36 3.00 -6.37
C VAL A 20 8.92 3.20 -5.96
N SER A 21 8.61 4.38 -5.44
CA SER A 21 7.26 4.77 -5.06
C SER A 21 6.83 6.05 -5.76
N ILE A 22 5.59 6.11 -6.24
CA ILE A 22 5.02 7.34 -6.77
C ILE A 22 4.54 8.19 -5.58
N ARG A 23 5.11 9.38 -5.43
CA ARG A 23 4.77 10.33 -4.36
C ARG A 23 4.17 11.59 -4.95
N PRO A 24 2.86 11.84 -4.75
CA PRO A 24 2.27 13.13 -5.06
C PRO A 24 2.84 14.19 -4.10
N SER A 25 3.21 15.34 -4.65
CA SER A 25 3.70 16.50 -3.90
C SER A 25 2.53 17.25 -3.28
N GLY A 26 2.19 16.91 -2.04
CA GLY A 26 1.02 17.50 -1.36
C GLY A 26 -0.31 17.11 -2.02
N LEU A 27 -1.35 17.93 -1.86
CA LEU A 27 -2.71 17.62 -2.33
C LEU A 27 -2.94 17.92 -3.82
N LEU A 28 -2.26 18.94 -4.36
CA LEU A 28 -2.50 19.47 -5.71
C LEU A 28 -1.22 19.62 -6.55
N GLY A 29 -0.07 19.15 -6.04
CA GLY A 29 1.21 19.30 -6.72
C GLY A 29 1.46 18.21 -7.76
N GLU A 30 2.68 18.22 -8.28
CA GLU A 30 3.16 17.23 -9.25
C GLU A 30 3.38 15.84 -8.62
N GLN A 31 3.46 14.81 -9.46
CA GLN A 31 3.84 13.47 -9.03
C GLN A 31 5.34 13.28 -9.23
N SER A 32 6.02 12.81 -8.19
CA SER A 32 7.45 12.48 -8.21
C SER A 32 7.66 10.99 -7.98
N LEU A 33 8.83 10.51 -8.35
CA LEU A 33 9.27 9.16 -8.03
C LEU A 33 10.28 9.23 -6.89
N ALA A 34 9.97 8.53 -5.80
CA ALA A 34 10.88 8.34 -4.69
C ALA A 34 11.55 6.97 -4.83
N LEU A 35 12.84 6.99 -5.12
CA LEU A 35 13.71 5.81 -5.11
C LEU A 35 14.23 5.58 -3.69
N ASN A 36 13.99 4.40 -3.15
CA ASN A 36 14.54 3.95 -1.88
C ASN A 36 15.63 2.93 -2.18
N VAL A 37 16.86 3.24 -1.78
CA VAL A 37 18.02 2.37 -1.99
C VAL A 37 17.85 1.10 -1.17
N GLY A 38 17.93 -0.04 -1.85
CA GLY A 38 17.86 -1.36 -1.24
C GLY A 38 19.15 -1.74 -0.53
N PHE A 39 19.24 -3.00 -0.11
CA PHE A 39 20.44 -3.56 0.45
C PHE A 39 21.33 -4.17 -0.64
N GLU A 40 22.64 -4.07 -0.46
CA GLU A 40 23.63 -4.77 -1.27
C GLU A 40 24.27 -5.86 -0.42
N ASP A 41 23.94 -7.10 -0.77
CA ASP A 41 24.54 -8.31 -0.26
C ASP A 41 24.74 -9.30 -1.41
N PRO A 42 25.98 -9.47 -1.92
CA PRO A 42 26.29 -10.43 -2.96
C PRO A 42 26.07 -11.90 -2.54
N GLU A 43 26.18 -12.23 -1.25
CA GLU A 43 25.95 -13.58 -0.74
C GLU A 43 24.47 -13.95 -0.78
N LEU A 44 23.60 -12.94 -0.63
CA LEU A 44 22.15 -13.06 -0.81
C LEU A 44 21.69 -12.85 -2.26
N GLY A 45 22.62 -12.70 -3.21
CA GLY A 45 22.35 -12.63 -4.64
C GLY A 45 21.88 -11.27 -5.16
N SER A 46 22.06 -10.19 -4.39
CA SER A 46 21.80 -8.84 -4.91
C SER A 46 22.86 -8.40 -5.92
N SER A 47 22.46 -7.53 -6.85
CA SER A 47 23.35 -6.99 -7.87
C SER A 47 23.10 -5.50 -8.10
N ILE A 48 24.09 -4.81 -8.66
CA ILE A 48 23.92 -3.39 -9.02
C ILE A 48 23.18 -3.29 -10.36
N LEU A 49 22.16 -2.43 -10.39
CA LEU A 49 21.39 -2.13 -11.60
C LEU A 49 22.30 -1.54 -12.68
N LYS A 50 22.08 -2.01 -13.91
CA LYS A 50 22.76 -1.53 -15.11
C LYS A 50 21.76 -0.82 -16.02
N ASP A 51 22.27 -0.17 -17.05
CA ASP A 51 21.42 0.39 -18.10
C ASP A 51 20.49 -0.70 -18.68
N GLY A 52 19.24 -0.31 -18.94
CA GLY A 52 18.15 -1.23 -19.30
C GLY A 52 17.65 -2.13 -18.15
N GLY A 53 18.23 -2.03 -16.96
CA GLY A 53 17.79 -2.71 -15.75
C GLY A 53 16.36 -2.32 -15.36
N THR A 54 15.67 -3.22 -14.66
CA THR A 54 14.29 -3.00 -14.22
C THR A 54 14.20 -3.16 -12.71
N ILE A 55 13.70 -2.13 -12.04
CA ILE A 55 13.35 -2.17 -10.62
C ILE A 55 12.05 -2.97 -10.47
N GLN A 56 12.10 -4.05 -9.69
CA GLN A 56 10.96 -4.95 -9.52
C GLN A 56 10.01 -4.49 -8.40
N ASP A 57 10.55 -3.98 -7.30
CA ASP A 57 9.73 -3.45 -6.21
C ASP A 57 9.23 -2.03 -6.54
N THR A 58 7.95 -1.94 -6.88
CA THR A 58 7.31 -0.67 -7.20
C THR A 58 6.03 -0.49 -6.40
N LYS A 59 5.80 0.72 -5.90
CA LYS A 59 4.62 1.10 -5.12
C LYS A 59 3.87 2.21 -5.83
N SER A 60 2.60 1.94 -6.10
CA SER A 60 1.67 2.89 -6.70
C SER A 60 1.44 4.11 -5.81
N ALA A 61 1.02 5.20 -6.43
CA ALA A 61 0.48 6.33 -5.68
C ALA A 61 -0.79 5.89 -4.94
N MET A 62 -1.01 6.45 -3.75
CA MET A 62 -2.30 6.29 -3.07
C MET A 62 -3.36 7.11 -3.82
N VAL A 63 -4.54 6.52 -3.99
CA VAL A 63 -5.72 7.16 -4.57
C VAL A 63 -6.55 7.72 -3.40
N LEU A 64 -6.85 9.03 -3.43
CA LEU A 64 -7.51 9.70 -2.31
C LEU A 64 -8.90 9.11 -2.03
N GLU A 65 -9.62 8.77 -3.08
CA GLU A 65 -10.95 8.15 -3.02
C GLU A 65 -10.91 6.82 -2.29
N ASP A 66 -9.90 5.99 -2.57
CA ASP A 66 -9.70 4.70 -1.90
C ASP A 66 -9.39 4.89 -0.41
N MET A 67 -8.57 5.89 -0.07
CA MET A 67 -8.25 6.23 1.32
C MET A 67 -9.50 6.69 2.10
N ILE A 68 -10.31 7.56 1.48
CA ILE A 68 -11.55 8.05 2.08
C ILE A 68 -12.56 6.90 2.23
N GLY A 69 -12.70 6.05 1.21
CA GLY A 69 -13.57 4.87 1.25
C GLY A 69 -13.17 3.91 2.38
N GLN A 70 -11.88 3.58 2.50
CA GLN A 70 -11.38 2.72 3.57
C GLN A 70 -11.57 3.37 4.96
N PHE A 71 -11.39 4.68 5.06
CA PHE A 71 -11.64 5.41 6.30
C PHE A 71 -13.11 5.32 6.74
N LEU A 72 -14.06 5.61 5.84
CA LEU A 72 -15.49 5.58 6.12
C LEU A 72 -15.99 4.16 6.47
N TYR A 73 -15.47 3.14 5.77
CA TYR A 73 -15.79 1.76 6.09
C TYR A 73 -15.28 1.37 7.49
N THR A 74 -14.02 1.71 7.80
CA THR A 74 -13.39 1.37 9.09
C THR A 74 -14.01 2.15 10.26
N SER A 75 -14.49 3.38 10.03
CA SER A 75 -15.20 4.17 11.05
C SER A 75 -16.58 3.60 11.36
N ASN A 76 -17.31 3.13 10.35
CA ASN A 76 -18.66 2.60 10.51
C ASN A 76 -18.66 1.15 11.03
N SER A 77 -17.59 0.39 10.77
CA SER A 77 -17.46 -1.02 11.22
C SER A 77 -17.21 -1.16 12.73
N LYS A 78 -16.91 -0.08 13.46
CA LYS A 78 -16.69 -0.09 14.92
C LYS A 78 -17.97 0.18 15.74
N GLY A 79 -19.12 0.37 15.08
CA GLY A 79 -20.35 0.85 15.72
C GLY A 79 -21.43 -0.17 16.03
N ASP A 80 -21.27 -1.45 15.69
CA ASP A 80 -22.41 -2.40 15.63
C ASP A 80 -22.29 -3.65 16.52
N ASP A 81 -21.55 -3.59 17.63
CA ASP A 81 -21.54 -4.63 18.68
C ASP A 81 -22.54 -4.33 19.82
N ASN A 82 -23.75 -3.85 19.48
CA ASN A 82 -24.81 -3.74 20.48
C ASN A 82 -26.22 -3.93 19.92
N LYS A 83 -26.48 -5.11 19.34
CA LYS A 83 -27.86 -5.62 19.25
C LYS A 83 -28.23 -6.32 20.55
N ASN A 84 -28.66 -5.47 21.49
CA ASN A 84 -29.66 -5.72 22.51
C ASN A 84 -30.50 -6.98 22.24
N SER A 85 -30.09 -8.11 22.83
CA SER A 85 -30.95 -9.28 23.01
C SER A 85 -31.88 -9.00 24.20
N GLY A 86 -32.92 -8.20 23.93
CA GLY A 86 -33.93 -7.81 24.89
C GLY A 86 -35.32 -8.06 24.32
N ASP A 87 -35.99 -9.02 24.92
CA ASP A 87 -37.44 -9.26 24.91
C ASP A 87 -38.03 -10.23 23.86
N ALA A 88 -38.23 -11.47 24.30
CA ALA A 88 -39.37 -12.27 23.88
C ALA A 88 -40.06 -12.79 25.17
N PRO A 89 -41.36 -12.50 25.37
CA PRO A 89 -42.07 -12.82 26.60
C PRO A 89 -42.35 -14.32 26.73
N ALA A 90 -42.30 -14.82 27.96
CA ALA A 90 -42.72 -16.15 28.34
C ALA A 90 -44.24 -16.31 28.19
N ALA A 91 -44.68 -17.35 27.47
CA ALA A 91 -45.76 -18.29 27.86
C ALA A 91 -46.19 -19.14 26.65
N THR A 92 -46.14 -20.46 26.77
CA THR A 92 -47.34 -21.33 26.83
C THR A 92 -46.96 -22.80 26.91
N ALA A 93 -47.68 -23.50 27.78
CA ALA A 93 -47.53 -24.88 28.15
C ALA A 93 -48.01 -25.86 27.07
N GLY A 94 -47.50 -27.11 27.15
CA GLY A 94 -48.34 -28.29 26.93
C GLY A 94 -48.10 -29.14 25.68
N ASN A 95 -47.61 -30.35 25.96
CA ASN A 95 -48.17 -31.65 25.53
C ASN A 95 -47.62 -32.39 24.28
N THR A 96 -47.45 -33.70 24.52
CA THR A 96 -47.15 -34.88 23.69
C THR A 96 -45.81 -34.98 22.98
#